data_AF-A0A6V8NMR4-F1
#
_entry.id   AF-A0A6V8NMR4-F1
#
_cell.length_a   1.000
_cell.length_b   1.000
_cell.length_c   1.000
_cell.angle_alpha   90.00
_cell.angle_beta   90.00
_cell.angle_gamma   90.00
#
_symmetry.space_group_name_H-M   'P 1'
#
loop_
_entity.id
_entity.type
_entity.pdbx_description
1 polymer ?
#
loop_
_entity_poly.entity_id
_entity_poly.type
_entity_poly.pdbx_seq_one_letter_code
_entity_poly.pdbx_strand_id
1 'polypeptide(L)'
;MLAMPLFFVLTTPFSVLDPNLFLKDTLGIFGRFEGLPGIDLGPGWVYHLSFSLRYGLGLPLLLASLGGTAYALYRHRKSDLLLLSFPLAYYLVAGSSHTVFVRYAIPLLPFLNIFAALLIYDVFGKVAHLYIGKLGHFLTFKSENGKQLGKTGVKFACIGVSVLLLIPSIFHIISFNRILSQEDTRLLSARWIEEN
;
A
#
# COMPACT_ATOMS: atom_id res chain seq x y z
N MET A 1 -38.59 0.27 -1.16
CA MET A 1 -37.78 -0.61 -2.02
C MET A 1 -37.48 -0.01 -3.40
N LEU A 2 -38.32 0.87 -3.95
CA LEU A 2 -38.08 1.50 -5.27
C LEU A 2 -37.06 2.66 -5.29
N ALA A 3 -36.59 3.14 -4.13
CA ALA A 3 -35.68 4.28 -4.07
C ALA A 3 -34.36 4.02 -4.82
N MET A 4 -33.73 2.86 -4.60
CA MET A 4 -32.48 2.48 -5.26
C MET A 4 -32.55 2.49 -6.81
N PRO A 5 -33.49 1.76 -7.45
CA PRO A 5 -33.60 1.78 -8.90
C PRO A 5 -34.01 3.16 -9.44
N LEU A 6 -34.86 3.90 -8.72
CA LEU A 6 -35.22 5.27 -9.12
C LEU A 6 -34.01 6.20 -9.11
N PHE A 7 -33.21 6.19 -8.04
CA PHE A 7 -31.98 6.97 -7.95
C PHE A 7 -30.99 6.58 -9.05
N PHE A 8 -30.80 5.28 -9.30
CA PHE A 8 -29.93 4.80 -10.37
C PHE A 8 -30.35 5.36 -11.74
N VAL A 9 -31.64 5.30 -12.07
CA VAL A 9 -32.16 5.85 -13.34
C VAL A 9 -32.01 7.38 -13.40
N LEU A 10 -32.24 8.08 -12.30
CA LEU A 10 -32.07 9.54 -12.24
C LEU A 10 -30.60 9.96 -12.43
N THR A 11 -29.65 9.21 -11.87
CA THR A 11 -28.21 9.49 -12.02
C THR A 11 -27.61 8.93 -13.30
N THR A 12 -28.27 7.95 -13.91
CA THR A 12 -27.79 7.25 -15.11
C THR A 12 -28.95 7.10 -16.11
N PRO A 13 -29.50 8.22 -16.62
CA PRO A 13 -30.64 8.18 -17.53
C PRO A 13 -30.33 7.41 -18.82
N PHE A 14 -29.05 7.38 -19.22
CA PHE A 14 -28.55 6.60 -20.34
C PHE A 14 -28.91 5.10 -20.28
N SER A 15 -29.01 4.53 -19.07
CA SER A 15 -29.42 3.12 -18.89
C SER A 15 -30.81 2.81 -19.44
N VAL A 16 -31.69 3.82 -19.52
CA VAL A 16 -33.05 3.72 -20.07
C VAL A 16 -33.12 4.27 -21.49
N LEU A 17 -32.31 5.29 -21.83
CA LEU A 17 -32.29 5.90 -23.16
C LEU A 17 -31.74 4.95 -24.23
N ASP A 18 -30.70 4.17 -23.91
CA ASP A 18 -30.16 3.12 -24.79
C ASP A 18 -29.73 1.89 -23.97
N PRO A 19 -30.66 1.01 -23.61
CA PRO A 19 -30.37 -0.14 -22.77
C PRO A 19 -29.44 -1.15 -23.45
N ASN A 20 -29.47 -1.23 -24.79
CA ASN A 20 -28.63 -2.17 -25.53
C ASN A 20 -27.17 -1.74 -25.51
N LEU A 21 -26.89 -0.45 -25.76
CA LEU A 21 -25.54 0.08 -25.69
C LEU A 21 -25.03 0.09 -24.24
N PHE A 22 -25.86 0.49 -23.28
CA PHE A 22 -25.54 0.42 -21.86
C PHE A 22 -25.14 -1.00 -21.42
N LEU A 23 -25.93 -2.01 -21.80
CA LEU A 23 -25.65 -3.40 -21.45
C LEU A 23 -24.38 -3.90 -22.15
N LYS A 24 -24.20 -3.58 -23.43
CA LYS A 24 -22.99 -3.93 -24.20
C LYS A 24 -21.73 -3.34 -23.55
N ASP A 25 -21.75 -2.06 -23.18
CA ASP A 25 -20.59 -1.40 -22.57
C ASP A 25 -20.31 -1.93 -21.16
N THR A 26 -21.36 -2.16 -20.36
CA THR A 26 -21.25 -2.74 -19.02
C THR A 26 -20.65 -4.15 -19.08
N LEU A 27 -21.16 -5.00 -19.98
CA LEU A 27 -20.62 -6.34 -20.22
C LEU A 27 -19.19 -6.28 -20.79
N GLY A 28 -18.91 -5.29 -21.64
CA GLY A 28 -17.57 -5.03 -22.18
C GLY A 28 -16.54 -4.70 -21.11
N ILE A 29 -16.94 -4.07 -19.98
CA ILE A 29 -16.04 -3.84 -18.83
C ILE A 29 -15.63 -5.16 -18.19
N PHE A 30 -16.54 -6.14 -18.08
CA PHE A 30 -16.19 -7.46 -17.56
C PHE A 30 -15.21 -8.19 -18.47
N GLY A 31 -15.33 -8.05 -19.80
CA GLY A 31 -14.35 -8.58 -20.75
C GLY A 31 -12.94 -7.99 -20.59
N ARG A 32 -12.81 -6.76 -20.05
CA ARG A 32 -11.51 -6.15 -19.73
C ARG A 32 -10.84 -6.78 -18.51
N PHE A 33 -11.49 -7.68 -17.76
CA PHE A 33 -10.79 -8.42 -16.69
C PHE A 33 -9.63 -9.26 -17.24
N GLU A 34 -9.72 -9.71 -18.49
CA GLU A 34 -8.69 -10.49 -19.20
C GLU A 34 -7.56 -9.63 -19.77
N GLY A 35 -7.62 -8.31 -19.60
CA GLY A 35 -6.57 -7.36 -19.98
C GLY A 35 -7.08 -6.22 -20.86
N LEU A 36 -6.21 -5.25 -21.12
CA LEU A 36 -6.48 -4.21 -22.11
C LEU A 36 -6.07 -4.72 -23.51
N PRO A 37 -6.83 -4.40 -24.57
CA PRO A 37 -6.44 -4.75 -25.93
C PRO A 37 -5.02 -4.27 -26.24
N GLY A 38 -4.14 -5.20 -26.58
CA GLY A 38 -2.74 -4.92 -26.95
C GLY A 38 -1.75 -4.74 -25.79
N ILE A 39 -2.20 -4.86 -24.53
CA ILE A 39 -1.33 -4.75 -23.35
C ILE A 39 -1.65 -5.90 -22.39
N ASP A 40 -0.78 -6.92 -22.38
CA ASP A 40 -0.79 -7.98 -21.38
C ASP A 40 0.51 -7.91 -20.57
N LEU A 41 0.36 -7.59 -19.29
CA LEU A 41 1.46 -7.50 -18.31
C LEU A 41 1.49 -8.74 -17.40
N GLY A 42 0.69 -9.75 -17.72
CA GLY A 42 0.51 -10.97 -16.93
C GLY A 42 -0.49 -10.80 -15.79
N PRO A 43 -0.60 -11.83 -14.93
CA PRO A 43 -1.59 -11.86 -13.86
C PRO A 43 -1.30 -10.80 -12.78
N GLY A 44 -2.36 -10.15 -12.31
CA GLY A 44 -2.28 -9.10 -11.29
C GLY A 44 -1.63 -9.53 -9.98
N TRP A 45 -1.71 -10.80 -9.58
CA TRP A 45 -1.00 -11.30 -8.40
C TRP A 45 0.50 -10.99 -8.50
N VAL A 46 1.14 -11.37 -9.60
CA VAL A 46 2.59 -11.16 -9.78
C VAL A 46 2.88 -9.69 -10.03
N TYR A 47 2.11 -9.03 -10.89
CA TYR A 47 2.35 -7.62 -11.25
C TYR A 47 2.21 -6.69 -10.04
N HIS A 48 1.15 -6.83 -9.25
CA HIS A 48 0.95 -5.97 -8.09
C HIS A 48 2.02 -6.18 -7.02
N LEU A 49 2.51 -7.41 -6.82
CA LEU A 49 3.57 -7.67 -5.84
C LEU A 49 4.94 -7.18 -6.32
N SER A 50 5.32 -7.52 -7.55
CA SER A 50 6.66 -7.24 -8.11
C SER A 50 6.85 -5.80 -8.57
N PHE A 51 5.77 -5.15 -9.04
CA PHE A 51 5.79 -3.81 -9.58
C PHE A 51 4.99 -2.84 -8.71
N SER A 52 3.66 -2.98 -8.62
CA SER A 52 2.81 -1.93 -8.02
C SER A 52 3.16 -1.63 -6.56
N LEU A 53 3.25 -2.66 -5.72
CA LEU A 53 3.59 -2.53 -4.30
C LEU A 53 5.06 -2.20 -4.08
N ARG A 54 5.96 -2.76 -4.91
CA ARG A 54 7.40 -2.49 -4.82
C ARG A 54 7.71 -1.01 -5.04
N TYR A 55 7.13 -0.40 -6.07
CA TYR A 55 7.33 1.02 -6.34
C TYR A 55 6.41 1.92 -5.50
N GLY A 56 5.29 1.41 -5.00
CA GLY A 56 4.39 2.13 -4.11
C GLY A 56 4.91 2.30 -2.67
N LEU A 57 5.51 1.25 -2.09
CA LEU A 57 6.05 1.26 -0.72
C LEU A 57 7.58 1.43 -0.67
N GLY A 58 8.26 1.19 -1.79
CA GLY A 58 9.70 0.93 -1.78
C GLY A 58 10.03 -0.47 -1.26
N LEU A 59 11.14 -1.03 -1.76
CA LEU A 59 11.53 -2.42 -1.47
C LEU A 59 11.71 -2.71 0.04
N PRO A 60 12.37 -1.86 0.86
CA PRO A 60 12.59 -2.18 2.27
C PRO A 60 11.30 -2.27 3.08
N LEU A 61 10.38 -1.32 2.88
CA LEU A 61 9.09 -1.29 3.56
C LEU A 61 8.18 -2.43 3.08
N LEU A 62 8.23 -2.78 1.79
CA LEU A 62 7.53 -3.96 1.27
C LEU A 62 8.01 -5.24 1.98
N LEU A 63 9.33 -5.45 2.09
CA LEU A 63 9.89 -6.61 2.78
C LEU A 63 9.48 -6.65 4.27
N ALA A 64 9.50 -5.50 4.95
CA ALA A 64 9.03 -5.41 6.33
C ALA A 64 7.53 -5.73 6.46
N SER A 65 6.72 -5.28 5.50
CA SER A 65 5.27 -5.55 5.46
C SER A 65 4.96 -7.03 5.24
N LEU A 66 5.67 -7.67 4.31
CA LEU A 66 5.56 -9.11 4.05
C LEU A 66 6.03 -9.93 5.24
N GLY A 67 7.16 -9.57 5.84
CA GLY A 67 7.67 -10.20 7.06
C GLY A 67 6.70 -10.06 8.24
N GLY A 68 6.10 -8.88 8.40
CA GLY A 68 5.08 -8.63 9.41
C GLY A 68 3.79 -9.41 9.18
N THR A 69 3.38 -9.57 7.93
CA THR A 69 2.23 -10.39 7.55
C THR A 69 2.49 -11.87 7.84
N ALA A 70 3.67 -12.38 7.48
CA ALA A 70 4.08 -13.75 7.81
C ALA A 70 4.16 -13.98 9.33
N TYR A 71 4.67 -13.00 10.09
CA TYR A 71 4.73 -13.08 11.54
C TYR A 71 3.33 -13.06 12.18
N ALA A 72 2.42 -12.22 11.69
CA ALA A 72 1.02 -12.18 12.11
C ALA A 72 0.30 -13.53 11.87
N LEU A 73 0.53 -14.13 10.69
CA LEU A 73 0.04 -15.47 10.36
C LEU A 73 0.61 -16.51 11.32
N TYR A 74 1.92 -16.53 11.56
CA TYR A 74 2.56 -17.45 12.49
C TYR A 74 2.02 -17.33 13.92
N ARG A 75 1.72 -16.11 14.39
CA ARG A 75 1.22 -15.87 15.75
C ARG A 75 -0.25 -16.24 15.94
N HIS A 76 -1.04 -16.32 14.86
CA HIS A 76 -2.44 -16.74 14.86
C HIS A 76 -3.36 -15.97 15.84
N ARG A 77 -3.15 -14.66 16.04
CA ARG A 77 -4.09 -13.86 16.85
C ARG A 77 -5.35 -13.54 16.05
N LYS A 78 -6.51 -13.62 16.70
CA LYS A 78 -7.81 -13.29 16.07
C LYS A 78 -7.83 -11.87 15.50
N SER A 79 -7.21 -10.91 16.19
CA SER A 79 -7.06 -9.53 15.71
C SER A 79 -6.30 -9.45 14.39
N ASP A 80 -5.22 -10.22 14.28
CA ASP A 80 -4.28 -10.16 13.17
C ASP A 80 -4.91 -10.82 11.94
N LEU A 81 -5.60 -11.94 12.14
CA LEU A 81 -6.38 -12.63 11.09
C LEU A 81 -7.57 -11.78 10.61
N LEU A 82 -8.27 -11.12 11.53
CA LEU A 82 -9.36 -10.21 11.18
C LEU A 82 -8.84 -9.04 10.34
N LEU A 83 -7.71 -8.44 10.74
CA LEU A 83 -7.09 -7.35 9.99
C LEU A 83 -6.57 -7.83 8.62
N LEU A 84 -6.06 -9.06 8.52
CA LEU A 84 -5.57 -9.65 7.27
C LEU A 84 -6.70 -10.05 6.31
N SER A 85 -7.91 -10.30 6.81
CA SER A 85 -9.03 -10.81 6.01
C SER A 85 -9.35 -9.93 4.80
N PHE A 86 -9.47 -8.61 5.02
CA PHE A 86 -9.74 -7.65 3.95
C PHE A 86 -8.62 -7.57 2.90
N PRO A 87 -7.35 -7.24 3.26
CA PRO A 87 -6.30 -7.10 2.26
C PRO A 87 -6.03 -8.42 1.52
N LEU A 88 -6.19 -9.57 2.19
CA LEU A 88 -6.05 -10.86 1.53
C LEU A 88 -7.18 -11.11 0.52
N ALA A 89 -8.44 -10.98 0.93
CA ALA A 89 -9.58 -11.17 0.02
C ALA A 89 -9.54 -10.19 -1.16
N TYR A 90 -9.25 -8.92 -0.88
CA TYR A 90 -9.12 -7.89 -1.90
C TYR A 90 -7.98 -8.19 -2.88
N TYR A 91 -6.80 -8.57 -2.39
CA TYR A 91 -5.66 -8.90 -3.25
C TYR A 91 -5.92 -10.14 -4.12
N LEU A 92 -6.62 -11.15 -3.59
CA LEU A 92 -6.99 -12.33 -4.37
C LEU A 92 -7.91 -11.98 -5.55
N VAL A 93 -8.90 -11.11 -5.31
CA VAL A 93 -9.84 -10.65 -6.35
C VAL A 93 -9.19 -9.66 -7.32
N ALA A 94 -8.47 -8.65 -6.82
CA ALA A 94 -7.83 -7.66 -7.66
C ALA A 94 -6.72 -8.28 -8.52
N GLY A 95 -5.97 -9.24 -7.95
CA GLY A 95 -4.87 -9.90 -8.64
C GLY A 95 -5.30 -11.00 -9.62
N SER A 96 -6.58 -11.44 -9.61
CA SER A 96 -7.09 -12.36 -10.63
C SER A 96 -7.33 -11.67 -11.98
N SER A 97 -7.26 -10.34 -12.03
CA SER A 97 -7.39 -9.57 -13.27
C SER A 97 -6.03 -9.41 -13.96
N HIS A 98 -6.05 -9.36 -15.29
CA HIS A 98 -4.93 -8.92 -16.13
C HIS A 98 -4.97 -7.40 -16.41
N THR A 99 -6.02 -6.70 -15.95
CA THR A 99 -6.08 -5.25 -15.93
C THR A 99 -5.37 -4.71 -14.70
N VAL A 100 -4.04 -4.66 -14.78
CA VAL A 100 -3.15 -4.45 -13.64
C VAL A 100 -2.85 -2.98 -13.34
N PHE A 101 -3.89 -2.15 -13.20
CA PHE A 101 -3.69 -0.74 -12.86
C PHE A 101 -3.05 -0.58 -11.47
N VAL A 102 -1.98 0.22 -11.38
CA VAL A 102 -1.24 0.46 -10.11
C VAL A 102 -2.16 0.94 -8.98
N ARG A 103 -3.22 1.71 -9.30
CA ARG A 103 -4.20 2.19 -8.31
C ARG A 103 -4.94 1.07 -7.56
N TYR A 104 -4.99 -0.14 -8.11
CA TYR A 104 -5.57 -1.29 -7.42
C TYR A 104 -4.71 -1.76 -6.25
N ALA A 105 -3.44 -1.36 -6.15
CA ALA A 105 -2.64 -1.65 -4.97
C ALA A 105 -2.90 -0.68 -3.80
N ILE A 106 -3.53 0.49 -4.02
CA ILE A 106 -3.70 1.54 -3.02
C ILE A 106 -4.44 1.07 -1.75
N PRO A 107 -5.56 0.32 -1.85
CA PRO A 107 -6.29 -0.13 -0.66
C PRO A 107 -5.49 -1.07 0.25
N LEU A 108 -4.44 -1.72 -0.27
CA LEU A 108 -3.57 -2.63 0.49
C LEU A 108 -2.55 -1.91 1.36
N LEU A 109 -2.14 -0.71 0.97
CA LEU A 109 -1.05 0.04 1.60
C LEU A 109 -1.23 0.26 3.12
N PRO A 110 -2.38 0.72 3.65
CA PRO A 110 -2.52 0.94 5.08
C PRO A 110 -2.35 -0.36 5.89
N PHE A 111 -2.84 -1.49 5.39
CA PHE A 111 -2.72 -2.78 6.07
C PHE A 111 -1.28 -3.28 6.07
N LEU A 112 -0.59 -3.19 4.92
CA LEU A 112 0.83 -3.55 4.80
C LEU A 112 1.70 -2.71 5.75
N ASN A 113 1.43 -1.41 5.87
CA ASN A 113 2.11 -0.54 6.83
C ASN A 113 1.85 -0.95 8.29
N ILE A 114 0.62 -1.37 8.65
CA ILE A 114 0.32 -1.88 9.99
C ILE A 114 1.10 -3.18 10.25
N PHE A 115 1.17 -4.10 9.28
CA PHE A 115 1.96 -5.32 9.43
C PHE A 115 3.46 -5.03 9.54
N ALA A 116 3.99 -4.08 8.78
CA ALA A 116 5.38 -3.62 8.94
C ALA A 116 5.62 -3.07 10.35
N ALA A 117 4.72 -2.22 10.86
CA ALA A 117 4.80 -1.69 12.21
C ALA A 117 4.75 -2.80 13.27
N LEU A 118 3.94 -3.84 13.06
CA LEU A 118 3.85 -5.00 13.93
C LEU A 118 5.18 -5.76 13.98
N LEU A 119 5.85 -5.97 12.83
CA LEU A 119 7.18 -6.57 12.79
C LEU A 119 8.22 -5.74 13.57
N ILE A 120 8.22 -4.42 13.35
CA ILE A 120 9.16 -3.50 14.01
C ILE A 120 8.92 -3.48 15.53
N TYR A 121 7.68 -3.40 15.96
CA TYR A 121 7.35 -3.28 17.37
C TYR A 121 7.54 -4.59 18.13
N ASP A 122 7.02 -5.70 17.61
CA ASP A 122 7.00 -6.98 18.33
C ASP A 122 8.25 -7.82 18.14
N VAL A 123 8.89 -7.78 16.97
CA VAL A 123 10.08 -8.59 16.68
C VAL A 123 11.32 -7.76 16.90
N PHE A 124 11.49 -6.68 16.14
CA PHE A 124 12.67 -5.83 16.28
C PHE A 124 12.76 -5.20 17.67
N GLY A 125 11.64 -4.75 18.25
CA GLY A 125 11.60 -4.23 19.61
C GLY A 125 12.06 -5.23 20.68
N LYS A 126 11.66 -6.51 20.58
CA LYS A 126 12.13 -7.57 21.50
C LYS A 126 13.61 -7.85 21.33
N VAL A 127 14.07 -7.94 20.08
CA VAL A 127 15.49 -8.15 19.76
C VAL A 127 16.33 -6.97 20.30
N ALA A 128 15.92 -5.74 20.03
CA ALA A 128 16.57 -4.53 20.54
C ALA A 128 16.59 -4.51 22.07
N HIS A 129 15.50 -4.89 22.73
CA HIS A 129 15.44 -4.98 24.19
C HIS A 129 16.45 -5.99 24.75
N LEU A 130 16.62 -7.15 24.09
CA LEU A 130 17.60 -8.16 24.50
C LEU A 130 19.03 -7.61 24.39
N TYR A 131 19.38 -6.96 23.27
CA TYR A 131 20.73 -6.40 23.07
C TYR A 131 21.02 -5.20 23.99
N ILE A 132 20.09 -4.25 24.11
CA ILE A 132 20.21 -3.07 24.98
C ILE A 132 20.26 -3.51 26.45
N GLY A 133 19.47 -4.51 26.84
CA GLY A 133 19.51 -5.08 28.19
C GLY A 133 20.83 -5.78 28.51
N LYS A 134 21.39 -6.56 27.55
CA LYS A 134 22.72 -7.16 27.69
C LYS A 134 23.81 -6.10 27.86
N LEU A 135 23.76 -5.04 27.06
CA LEU A 135 24.71 -3.93 27.13
C LEU A 135 24.59 -3.17 28.47
N GLY A 136 23.37 -2.89 28.93
CA GLY A 136 23.13 -2.25 30.22
C GLY A 136 23.54 -3.10 31.42
N HIS A 137 23.41 -4.43 31.32
CA HIS A 137 23.90 -5.37 32.33
C HIS A 137 25.45 -5.41 32.36
N PHE A 138 26.10 -5.41 31.19
CA PHE A 138 27.56 -5.31 31.08
C PHE A 138 28.10 -4.00 31.66
N LEU A 139 27.35 -2.90 31.50
CA LEU A 139 27.70 -1.56 32.02
C LEU A 139 27.10 -1.25 33.40
N THR A 140 26.68 -2.26 34.17
CA THR A 140 26.23 -2.14 35.58
C THR A 140 25.05 -1.18 35.85
N PHE A 141 24.05 -1.10 34.96
CA PHE A 141 22.78 -0.39 35.23
C PHE A 141 21.78 -1.25 36.03
N LYS A 142 22.04 -1.48 37.33
CA LYS A 142 21.13 -2.22 38.23
C LYS A 142 20.11 -1.32 38.97
N SER A 143 19.77 -0.17 38.40
CA SER A 143 18.84 0.83 38.96
C SER A 143 17.47 0.79 38.25
N GLU A 144 16.37 1.15 38.93
CA GLU A 144 15.04 1.32 38.30
C GLU A 144 15.08 2.29 37.10
N ASN A 145 15.91 3.34 37.20
CA ASN A 145 16.18 4.27 36.10
C ASN A 145 16.81 3.56 34.88
N GLY A 146 17.56 2.48 35.08
CA GLY A 146 18.16 1.67 34.01
C GLY A 146 17.13 0.85 33.21
N LYS A 147 16.09 0.32 33.87
CA LYS A 147 14.97 -0.36 33.18
C LYS A 147 14.17 0.62 32.33
N GLN A 148 14.00 1.86 32.79
CA GLN A 148 13.30 2.91 32.05
C GLN A 148 14.15 3.43 30.87
N LEU A 149 15.47 3.60 31.06
CA LEU A 149 16.41 3.92 29.98
C LEU A 149 16.40 2.85 28.87
N GLY A 150 16.37 1.56 29.23
CA GLY A 150 16.31 0.46 28.26
C GLY A 150 15.04 0.51 27.40
N LYS A 151 13.87 0.77 28.00
CA LYS A 151 12.61 0.94 27.27
C LYS A 151 12.64 2.15 26.33
N THR A 152 13.24 3.26 26.77
CA THR A 152 13.40 4.46 25.94
C THR A 152 14.34 4.22 24.77
N GLY A 153 15.46 3.51 24.99
CA GLY A 153 16.39 3.13 23.92
C GLY A 153 15.76 2.26 22.85
N VAL A 154 14.95 1.27 23.25
CA VAL A 154 14.19 0.43 22.29
C VAL A 154 13.20 1.25 21.47
N LYS A 155 12.49 2.22 22.10
CA LYS A 155 11.59 3.12 21.37
C LYS A 155 12.34 3.92 20.30
N PHE A 156 13.48 4.52 20.65
CA PHE A 156 14.30 5.26 19.69
C PHE A 156 14.83 4.36 18.56
N ALA A 157 15.23 3.13 18.88
CA ALA A 157 15.65 2.16 17.86
C ALA A 157 14.50 1.83 16.89
N CYS A 158 13.29 1.57 17.40
CA CYS A 158 12.12 1.31 16.56
C CYS A 158 11.77 2.51 15.67
N ILE A 159 11.84 3.74 16.21
CA ILE A 159 11.64 4.97 15.44
C ILE A 159 12.71 5.09 14.35
N GLY A 160 13.98 4.90 14.70
CA GLY A 160 15.11 4.98 13.75
C GLY A 160 14.96 4.00 12.59
N VAL A 161 14.61 2.74 12.87
CA VAL A 161 14.34 1.74 11.83
C VAL A 161 13.12 2.11 10.99
N SER A 162 12.05 2.61 11.60
CA SER A 162 10.85 3.05 10.86
C SER A 162 11.19 4.18 9.88
N VAL A 163 11.97 5.17 10.32
CA VAL A 163 12.45 6.26 9.46
C VAL A 163 13.31 5.72 8.32
N LEU A 164 14.26 4.83 8.63
CA LEU A 164 15.15 4.21 7.63
C LEU A 164 14.36 3.49 6.53
N LEU A 165 13.33 2.73 6.89
CA LEU A 165 12.48 1.99 5.94
C LEU A 165 11.65 2.92 5.04
N LEU A 166 11.32 4.12 5.52
CA LEU A 166 10.54 5.11 4.77
C LEU A 166 11.36 5.94 3.79
N ILE A 167 12.70 5.98 3.92
CA ILE A 167 13.58 6.82 3.09
C ILE A 167 13.30 6.66 1.59
N PRO A 168 13.24 5.44 1.01
CA PRO A 168 13.02 5.30 -0.43
C PRO A 168 11.66 5.86 -0.86
N SER A 169 10.61 5.60 -0.08
CA SER A 169 9.26 6.12 -0.34
C SER A 169 9.23 7.64 -0.33
N ILE A 170 9.86 8.26 0.67
CA ILE A 170 9.96 9.72 0.79
C ILE A 170 10.69 10.29 -0.43
N PHE A 171 11.80 9.69 -0.83
CA PHE A 171 12.56 10.14 -1.99
C PHE A 171 11.74 10.06 -3.30
N HIS A 172 10.98 8.97 -3.49
CA HIS A 172 10.10 8.83 -4.66
C HIS A 172 8.99 9.87 -4.69
N ILE A 173 8.36 10.16 -3.55
CA ILE A 173 7.30 11.19 -3.45
C ILE A 173 7.86 12.57 -3.77
N ILE A 174 9.01 12.93 -3.20
CA ILE A 174 9.66 14.23 -3.45
C ILE A 174 10.03 14.37 -4.93
N SER A 175 10.61 13.31 -5.52
CA SER A 175 11.02 13.31 -6.92
C SER A 175 9.83 13.46 -7.85
N PHE A 176 8.74 12.73 -7.57
CA PHE A 176 7.50 12.82 -8.33
C PHE A 176 6.86 14.20 -8.25
N ASN A 177 6.76 14.77 -7.05
CA ASN A 177 6.23 16.13 -6.85
C ASN A 177 7.09 17.18 -7.56
N ARG A 178 8.42 17.00 -7.58
CA ARG A 178 9.33 17.89 -8.30
C ARG A 178 9.09 17.86 -9.82
N ILE A 179 8.81 16.69 -10.39
CA ILE A 179 8.47 16.56 -11.81
C ILE A 179 7.12 17.21 -12.08
N LEU A 180 6.12 16.97 -11.24
CA LEU A 180 4.79 17.57 -11.40
C LEU A 180 4.75 19.09 -11.19
N SER A 181 5.69 19.65 -10.42
CA SER A 181 5.81 21.10 -10.23
C SER A 181 6.44 21.81 -11.43
N GLN A 182 7.03 21.09 -12.37
CA GLN A 182 7.56 21.67 -13.59
C GLN A 182 6.42 21.96 -14.57
N GLU A 183 6.64 22.98 -15.39
CA GLU A 183 5.64 23.37 -16.37
C GLU A 183 5.51 22.31 -17.46
N ASP A 184 4.28 21.85 -17.69
CA ASP A 184 3.97 20.81 -18.67
C ASP A 184 4.22 21.35 -20.10
N THR A 185 4.69 20.48 -20.99
CA THR A 185 4.85 20.77 -22.42
C THR A 185 3.56 21.28 -23.04
N ARG A 186 2.40 20.84 -22.55
CA ARG A 186 1.09 21.38 -22.95
C ARG A 186 0.95 22.88 -22.71
N LEU A 187 1.41 23.37 -21.55
CA LEU A 187 1.35 24.81 -21.21
C LEU A 187 2.39 25.60 -22.00
N LEU A 188 3.56 25.02 -22.22
CA LEU A 188 4.59 25.60 -23.10
C LEU A 188 4.08 25.74 -24.53
N SER A 189 3.44 24.71 -25.08
CA SER A 189 2.84 24.76 -26.42
C SER A 189 1.67 25.74 -26.51
N ALA A 190 0.81 25.78 -25.49
CA ALA A 190 -0.30 26.74 -25.46
C ALA A 190 0.21 28.19 -25.47
N ARG A 191 1.19 28.52 -24.62
CA ARG A 191 1.80 29.87 -24.61
C ARG A 191 2.50 30.20 -25.90
N TRP A 192 3.21 29.26 -26.51
CA TRP A 192 3.84 29.50 -27.81
C TRP A 192 2.83 29.86 -28.91
N ILE A 193 1.65 29.22 -28.92
CA ILE A 193 0.55 29.55 -29.84
C ILE A 193 -0.07 30.92 -29.51
N GLU A 194 -0.13 31.32 -28.24
CA GLU A 194 -0.64 32.63 -27.86
C GLU A 194 0.34 33.77 -28.19
N GLU A 195 1.65 33.48 -28.20
CA GLU A 195 2.73 34.43 -28.44
C GLU A 195 3.13 34.60 -29.92
N ASN A 196 2.66 33.73 -30.83
CA ASN A 196 3.00 33.75 -32.28
C ASN A 196 1.74 33.68 -33.15
#